data_AF-A0A9W6XAC6-F1
#
_entry.id   AF-A0A9W6XAC6-F1
#
_cell.length_a   1.000
_cell.length_b   1.000
_cell.length_c   1.000
_cell.angle_alpha   90.00
_cell.angle_beta   90.00
_cell.angle_gamma   90.00
#
_symmetry.space_group_name_H-M   'P 1'
#
loop_
_entity.id
_entity.type
_entity.pdbx_description
1 polymer ?
#
loop_
_entity_poly.entity_id
_entity_poly.type
_entity_poly.pdbx_seq_one_letter_code
_entity_poly.pdbx_strand_id
1 'polypeptide(L)'
;MLRKFGVEFKHGESVAVLFGRQVFRRYVEPDQPVLVRHSIIDEIQLPGARTGGLTFRESGWIVLRSATEVPGTGPMTLTQAYSTISPDIDLNSHWEIGTLTDFVLQSREEVEVGNDMIIENLLLQEASK
;
A
#
# COMPACT_ATOMS: atom_id res chain seq x y z
N MET A 1 -11.64 -6.34 -10.32
CA MET A 1 -12.41 -6.88 -9.17
C MET A 1 -12.29 -5.88 -8.03
N LEU A 2 -13.41 -5.45 -7.43
CA LEU A 2 -13.41 -4.64 -6.22
C LEU A 2 -13.20 -5.55 -5.01
N ARG A 3 -12.26 -5.19 -4.13
CA ARG A 3 -11.98 -5.89 -2.88
C ARG A 3 -12.10 -4.92 -1.71
N LYS A 4 -12.59 -5.40 -0.57
CA LYS A 4 -12.49 -4.69 0.71
C LYS A 4 -11.27 -5.20 1.45
N PHE A 5 -10.60 -4.33 2.19
CA PHE A 5 -9.47 -4.69 3.04
C PHE A 5 -9.57 -4.01 4.40
N GLY A 6 -8.95 -4.63 5.39
CA GLY A 6 -8.75 -4.09 6.73
C GLY A 6 -7.28 -4.26 7.10
N VAL A 7 -6.63 -3.22 7.62
CA VAL A 7 -5.24 -3.27 8.07
C VAL A 7 -5.16 -2.68 9.47
N GLU A 8 -4.49 -3.39 10.36
CA GLU A 8 -4.13 -2.91 11.70
C GLU A 8 -2.64 -2.60 11.70
N PHE A 9 -2.26 -1.45 12.25
CA PHE A 9 -0.85 -1.09 12.40
C PHE A 9 -0.63 -0.28 13.68
N LYS A 10 0.60 -0.31 14.19
CA LYS A 10 0.96 0.47 15.39
C LYS A 10 1.07 1.95 15.03
N HIS A 11 0.51 2.81 15.88
CA HIS A 11 0.64 4.26 15.82
C HIS A 11 1.02 4.79 17.20
N GLY A 12 2.32 5.02 17.41
CA GLY A 12 2.87 5.30 18.74
C GLY A 12 2.57 4.16 19.73
N GLU A 13 1.89 4.48 20.84
CA GLU A 13 1.43 3.51 21.84
C GLU A 13 0.03 2.93 21.53
N SER A 14 -0.60 3.35 20.43
CA SER A 14 -1.95 2.93 20.03
C SER A 14 -1.92 1.99 18.82
N VAL A 15 -3.06 1.34 18.54
CA VAL A 15 -3.30 0.59 17.30
C VAL A 15 -4.28 1.39 16.45
N ALA A 16 -3.90 1.64 15.20
CA ALA A 16 -4.77 2.22 14.20
C ALA A 16 -5.36 1.11 13.34
N VAL A 17 -6.64 1.23 13.00
CA VAL A 17 -7.33 0.30 12.09
C VAL A 17 -7.84 1.07 10.88
N LEU A 18 -7.54 0.57 9.69
CA LEU A 18 -7.99 1.14 8.42
C LEU A 18 -8.88 0.14 7.70
N PHE A 19 -10.00 0.62 7.20
CA PHE A 19 -10.77 -0.11 6.21
C PHE A 19 -10.82 0.66 4.91
N GLY A 20 -10.79 -0.10 3.83
CA GLY A 20 -10.84 0.48 2.50
C GLY A 20 -11.33 -0.48 1.45
N ARG A 21 -11.48 0.08 0.26
CA ARG A 21 -11.88 -0.59 -0.96
C ARG A 21 -10.78 -0.39 -1.98
N GLN A 22 -10.40 -1.45 -2.66
CA GLN A 22 -9.36 -1.39 -3.69
C GLN A 22 -9.76 -2.15 -4.94
N VAL A 23 -9.26 -1.67 -6.07
CA VAL A 23 -9.31 -2.36 -7.35
C VAL A 23 -7.90 -2.54 -7.86
N PHE A 24 -7.67 -3.70 -8.47
CA PHE A 24 -6.43 -3.99 -9.18
C PHE A 24 -6.74 -4.26 -10.64
N ARG A 25 -5.80 -3.87 -11.49
CA ARG A 25 -5.77 -4.25 -12.90
C ARG A 25 -4.36 -4.67 -13.29
N ARG A 26 -4.24 -5.89 -13.79
CA ARG A 26 -3.00 -6.41 -14.36
C ARG A 26 -2.96 -6.06 -15.85
N TYR A 27 -1.86 -5.46 -16.26
CA TYR A 27 -1.48 -5.28 -17.66
C TYR A 27 -0.30 -6.21 -17.92
N VAL A 28 -0.35 -6.94 -19.04
CA VAL A 28 0.74 -7.82 -19.46
C VAL A 28 1.25 -7.23 -20.77
N GLU A 29 2.28 -6.41 -20.67
CA GLU A 29 3.13 -6.11 -21.83
C GLU A 29 4.16 -7.23 -22.00
N PRO A 30 4.69 -7.47 -23.21
CA PRO A 30 5.52 -8.64 -23.52
C PRO A 30 6.65 -8.92 -22.53
N ASP A 31 7.26 -7.88 -21.97
CA ASP A 31 8.43 -8.00 -21.08
C ASP A 31 8.23 -7.42 -19.68
N GLN A 32 7.06 -6.83 -19.39
CA GLN A 32 6.82 -6.08 -18.15
C GLN A 32 5.38 -6.28 -17.67
N PRO A 33 5.12 -7.29 -16.82
CA PRO A 33 3.89 -7.35 -16.07
C PRO A 33 3.77 -6.12 -15.17
N VAL A 34 2.67 -5.38 -15.32
CA VAL A 34 2.35 -4.21 -14.48
C VAL A 34 1.06 -4.48 -13.73
N LEU A 35 1.08 -4.29 -12.42
CA LEU A 35 -0.10 -4.29 -11.56
C LEU A 35 -0.43 -2.86 -11.18
N VAL A 36 -1.53 -2.32 -11.70
CA VAL A 36 -2.04 -1.00 -11.30
C VAL A 36 -3.07 -1.18 -10.20
N ARG A 37 -3.01 -0.32 -9.18
CA ARG A 37 -3.92 -0.31 -8.04
C ARG A 37 -4.53 1.06 -7.81
N HIS A 38 -5.80 1.06 -7.42
CA HIS A 38 -6.50 2.24 -6.95
C HIS A 38 -7.32 1.87 -5.71
N SER A 39 -7.18 2.65 -4.64
CA SER A 39 -7.78 2.37 -3.34
C SER A 39 -8.45 3.62 -2.77
N ILE A 40 -9.53 3.41 -2.04
CA ILE A 40 -10.19 4.39 -1.20
C ILE A 40 -10.16 3.85 0.21
N ILE A 41 -9.56 4.60 1.14
CA ILE A 41 -9.56 4.32 2.58
C ILE A 41 -10.59 5.25 3.17
N ASP A 42 -11.76 4.73 3.54
CA ASP A 42 -12.93 5.52 3.94
C ASP A 42 -13.30 5.37 5.43
N GLU A 43 -12.60 4.50 6.16
CA GLU A 43 -12.78 4.35 7.60
C GLU A 43 -11.43 4.19 8.30
N ILE A 44 -11.18 5.08 9.26
CA ILE A 44 -9.96 5.13 10.05
C ILE A 44 -10.37 5.17 11.51
N GLN A 45 -9.94 4.19 12.28
CA GLN A 45 -10.16 4.13 13.71
C GLN A 45 -8.82 4.33 14.40
N LEU A 46 -8.61 5.52 14.95
CA LEU A 46 -7.42 5.85 15.73
C LEU A 46 -7.85 6.31 17.12
N PRO A 47 -7.56 5.54 18.19
CA PRO A 47 -7.89 5.93 19.55
C PRO A 47 -7.34 7.32 19.91
N GLY A 48 -8.20 8.18 20.48
CA GLY A 48 -7.80 9.53 20.88
C GLY A 48 -7.77 10.57 19.77
N ALA A 49 -7.98 10.19 18.50
CA ALA A 49 -8.04 11.11 17.36
C ALA A 49 -9.44 11.21 16.78
N ARG A 50 -9.81 12.40 16.30
CA ARG A 50 -11.01 12.58 15.48
C ARG A 50 -10.66 12.24 14.04
N THR A 51 -11.12 11.10 13.56
CA THR A 51 -10.88 10.61 12.19
C THR A 51 -12.14 10.59 11.33
N GLY A 52 -13.29 10.97 11.91
CA GLY A 52 -14.56 11.04 11.18
C GLY A 52 -14.49 12.03 10.02
N GLY A 53 -14.85 11.58 8.82
CA GLY A 53 -14.79 12.39 7.59
C GLY A 53 -13.42 12.40 6.90
N LEU A 54 -12.42 11.70 7.43
CA LEU A 54 -11.12 11.53 6.79
C LEU A 54 -11.16 10.34 5.82
N THR A 55 -11.11 10.62 4.52
CA THR A 55 -10.91 9.61 3.48
C THR A 55 -9.54 9.81 2.85
N PHE A 56 -8.91 8.74 2.37
CA PHE A 56 -7.73 8.84 1.51
C PHE A 56 -7.97 8.13 0.19
N ARG A 57 -7.45 8.74 -0.87
CA ARG A 57 -7.36 8.13 -2.20
C ARG A 57 -5.93 7.74 -2.43
N GLU A 58 -5.75 6.51 -2.86
CA GLU A 58 -4.45 5.98 -3.19
C GLU A 58 -4.45 5.43 -4.61
N SER A 59 -3.38 5.72 -5.34
CA SER A 59 -3.11 5.14 -6.65
C SER A 59 -1.67 4.73 -6.73
N GLY A 60 -1.40 3.62 -7.40
CA GLY A 60 -0.03 3.19 -7.63
C GLY A 60 0.08 2.10 -8.66
N TRP A 61 1.30 1.69 -8.90
CA TRP A 61 1.61 0.56 -9.75
C TRP A 61 2.81 -0.20 -9.21
N ILE A 62 2.88 -1.47 -9.61
CA ILE A 62 4.02 -2.35 -9.37
C ILE A 62 4.43 -2.91 -10.73
N VAL A 63 5.68 -2.72 -11.12
CA VAL A 63 6.27 -3.34 -12.31
C VAL A 63 7.17 -4.48 -11.87
N LEU A 64 6.98 -5.63 -12.50
CA LEU A 64 7.82 -6.82 -12.32
C LEU A 64 8.74 -6.95 -13.52
N ARG A 65 10.02 -7.22 -13.29
CA ARG A 65 11.04 -7.40 -14.34
C ARG A 65 11.92 -8.60 -14.01
N SER A 66 12.48 -9.24 -15.03
CA SER A 66 13.56 -10.20 -14.80
C SER A 66 14.83 -9.45 -14.42
N ALA A 67 15.44 -9.81 -13.30
CA ALA A 67 16.77 -9.33 -12.92
C ALA A 67 17.80 -10.39 -13.33
N THR A 68 18.38 -10.22 -14.52
CA THR A 68 19.45 -11.09 -15.05
C THR A 68 20.85 -10.50 -14.86
N GLU A 69 20.93 -9.24 -14.45
CA GLU A 69 22.18 -8.46 -14.46
C GLU A 69 22.90 -8.43 -13.10
N VAL A 70 22.37 -9.08 -12.06
CA VAL A 70 23.01 -9.11 -10.73
C VAL A 70 24.03 -10.26 -10.68
N PRO A 71 25.35 -9.98 -10.71
CA PRO A 71 26.36 -11.02 -10.82
C PRO A 71 26.35 -11.93 -9.59
N GLY A 72 26.47 -13.24 -9.81
CA GLY A 72 26.50 -14.24 -8.73
C GLY A 72 25.12 -14.65 -8.19
N THR A 73 24.04 -14.19 -8.82
CA THR A 73 22.68 -14.59 -8.48
C THR A 73 22.04 -15.38 -9.63
N GLY A 74 21.18 -16.36 -9.31
CA GLY A 74 20.37 -17.07 -10.30
C GLY A 74 19.25 -16.19 -10.88
N PRO A 75 18.32 -16.74 -11.68
CA PRO A 75 17.17 -15.97 -12.16
C PRO A 75 16.40 -15.33 -11.00
N MET A 76 16.23 -13.99 -11.05
CA MET A 76 15.54 -13.21 -10.01
C MET A 76 14.41 -12.37 -10.60
N THR A 77 13.43 -12.03 -9.77
CA THR A 77 12.38 -11.06 -10.09
C THR A 77 12.66 -9.75 -9.37
N LEU A 78 12.80 -8.66 -10.13
CA LEU A 78 12.85 -7.31 -9.62
C LEU A 78 11.43 -6.74 -9.53
N THR A 79 11.07 -6.25 -8.36
CA THR A 79 9.80 -5.56 -8.11
C THR A 79 10.07 -4.08 -7.91
N GLN A 80 9.40 -3.22 -8.68
CA GLN A 80 9.47 -1.77 -8.54
C GLN A 80 8.08 -1.22 -8.32
N ALA A 81 7.87 -0.47 -7.24
CA ALA A 81 6.57 0.10 -6.91
C ALA A 81 6.64 1.63 -6.86
N TYR A 82 5.52 2.26 -7.24
CA TYR A 82 5.28 3.68 -7.00
C TYR A 82 3.84 3.86 -6.54
N SER A 83 3.63 4.75 -5.56
CA SER A 83 2.29 5.09 -5.12
C SER A 83 2.16 6.54 -4.68
N THR A 84 0.92 7.00 -4.72
CA THR A 84 0.47 8.31 -4.27
C THR A 84 -0.68 8.07 -3.30
N ILE A 85 -0.69 8.83 -2.20
CA ILE A 85 -1.82 8.90 -1.28
C ILE A 85 -2.18 10.36 -1.10
N SER A 86 -3.47 10.67 -1.16
CA SER A 86 -3.98 12.02 -1.02
C SER A 86 -5.20 12.00 -0.10
N PRO A 87 -5.27 12.90 0.89
CA PRO A 87 -6.48 13.04 1.68
C PRO A 87 -7.61 13.56 0.79
N ASP A 88 -8.78 12.97 0.94
CA ASP A 88 -10.06 13.43 0.42
C ASP A 88 -10.87 13.92 1.63
N ILE A 89 -10.58 15.16 2.03
CA ILE A 89 -11.13 15.81 3.22
C ILE A 89 -11.87 17.07 2.83
N ASP A 90 -12.85 17.46 3.64
CA ASP A 90 -13.41 18.80 3.57
C ASP A 90 -12.34 19.81 4.03
N LEU A 91 -11.88 20.65 3.10
CA LEU A 91 -10.90 21.71 3.36
C LEU A 91 -11.39 22.75 4.37
N ASN A 92 -12.69 22.81 4.65
CA ASN A 92 -13.28 23.71 5.64
C ASN A 92 -13.22 23.17 7.07
N SER A 93 -12.89 21.89 7.23
CA SER A 93 -12.68 21.27 8.55
C SER A 93 -11.28 21.62 9.08
N HIS A 94 -11.17 21.90 10.37
CA HIS A 94 -9.89 22.19 11.02
C HIS A 94 -9.13 20.87 11.22
N TRP A 95 -8.19 20.58 10.31
CA TRP A 95 -7.28 19.45 10.43
C TRP A 95 -5.87 19.92 10.75
N GLU A 96 -5.23 19.27 11.71
CA GLU A 96 -3.81 19.50 11.98
C GLU A 96 -2.98 18.77 10.91
N ILE A 97 -2.38 19.55 10.00
CA ILE A 97 -1.60 19.03 8.85
C ILE A 97 -0.46 18.11 9.30
N GLY A 98 0.18 18.40 10.44
CA GLY A 98 1.22 17.56 11.02
C GLY A 98 0.72 16.15 11.34
N THR A 99 -0.40 16.05 12.07
CA THR A 99 -1.01 14.77 12.44
C THR A 99 -1.41 13.94 11.22
N LEU A 100 -1.96 14.57 10.17
CA LEU A 100 -2.29 13.89 8.92
C LEU A 100 -1.03 13.36 8.22
N THR A 101 0.05 14.14 8.24
CA THR A 101 1.33 13.76 7.63
C THR A 101 1.93 12.56 8.38
N ASP A 102 2.00 12.62 9.71
CA ASP A 102 2.55 11.56 10.54
C ASP A 102 1.76 10.25 10.39
N PHE A 103 0.44 10.36 10.37
CA PHE A 103 -0.45 9.22 10.10
C PHE A 103 -0.16 8.61 8.72
N VAL A 104 -0.05 9.42 7.67
CA VAL A 104 0.23 8.93 6.32
C VAL A 104 1.59 8.23 6.26
N LEU A 105 2.64 8.84 6.83
CA LEU A 105 3.98 8.27 6.84
C LEU A 105 4.00 6.90 7.55
N GLN A 106 3.47 6.84 8.77
CA GLN A 106 3.47 5.60 9.55
C GLN A 106 2.61 4.50 8.92
N SER A 107 1.43 4.86 8.40
CA SER A 107 0.58 3.89 7.68
C SER A 107 1.28 3.32 6.46
N ARG A 108 2.10 4.11 5.77
CA ARG A 108 2.81 3.68 4.56
C ARG A 108 3.96 2.75 4.87
N GLU A 109 4.77 3.07 5.87
CA GLU A 109 5.85 2.19 6.32
C GLU A 109 5.32 0.79 6.66
N GLU A 110 4.25 0.71 7.44
CA GLU A 110 3.66 -0.56 7.89
C GLU A 110 3.00 -1.34 6.75
N VAL A 111 2.28 -0.65 5.86
CA VAL A 111 1.66 -1.30 4.69
C VAL A 111 2.72 -1.83 3.72
N GLU A 112 3.82 -1.11 3.52
CA GLU A 112 4.87 -1.55 2.59
C GLU A 112 5.63 -2.76 3.14
N VAL A 113 5.96 -2.77 4.44
CA VAL A 113 6.53 -3.95 5.13
C VAL A 113 5.61 -5.16 4.98
N GLY A 114 4.31 -4.99 5.19
CA GLY A 114 3.32 -6.05 5.01
C GLY A 114 3.24 -6.54 3.55
N ASN A 115 3.27 -5.64 2.57
CA ASN A 115 3.25 -5.99 1.15
C ASN A 115 4.50 -6.77 0.75
N ASP A 116 5.69 -6.32 1.18
CA ASP A 116 6.97 -6.96 0.88
C ASP A 116 7.01 -8.38 1.43
N MET A 117 6.54 -8.58 2.67
CA MET A 117 6.41 -9.93 3.24
C MET A 117 5.49 -10.84 2.42
N ILE A 118 4.38 -10.33 1.90
CA ILE A 118 3.46 -11.14 1.07
C ILE A 118 4.12 -11.51 -0.26
N ILE A 119 4.78 -10.54 -0.90
CA ILE A 119 5.48 -10.76 -2.17
C ILE A 119 6.62 -11.76 -1.98
N GLU A 120 7.45 -11.59 -0.96
CA GLU A 120 8.54 -12.51 -0.62
C GLU A 120 8.02 -13.93 -0.40
N ASN A 121 7.00 -14.11 0.45
CA ASN A 121 6.42 -15.42 0.72
C ASN A 121 5.84 -16.08 -0.54
N LEU A 122 5.18 -15.31 -1.41
CA LEU A 122 4.67 -15.81 -2.69
C LEU A 122 5.82 -16.28 -3.59
N LEU A 123 6.88 -15.48 -3.70
CA LEU A 123 8.05 -15.82 -4.51
C LEU A 123 8.77 -17.08 -3.99
N LEU A 124 8.92 -17.23 -2.66
CA LEU A 124 9.49 -18.43 -2.03
C LEU A 124 8.63 -19.67 -2.31
N GLN A 125 7.31 -19.54 -2.26
CA GLN A 125 6.39 -20.64 -2.59
C GLN A 125 6.49 -21.08 -4.05
N GLU A 126 6.56 -20.14 -4.99
CA GLU A 126 6.73 -20.48 -6.42
C GLU A 126 8.11 -21.08 -6.71
N ALA A 127 9.17 -20.62 -6.06
CA ALA A 127 10.52 -21.17 -6.22
C ALA A 127 10.66 -22.60 -5.65
N SER A 128 9.75 -23.01 -4.76
CA SER A 128 9.75 -24.34 -4.14
C SER A 128 8.92 -25.38 -4.91
N LYS A 129 8.32 -25.01 -6.04
CA LYS A 129 7.58 -25.91 -6.94
C LYS A 129 8.47 -26.42 -8.06
#